data_AF-A0A160TMQ7-F1
#
_entry.id   AF-A0A160TMQ7-F1
#
_cell.length_a   1.000
_cell.length_b   1.000
_cell.length_c   1.000
_cell.angle_alpha   90.00
_cell.angle_beta   90.00
_cell.angle_gamma   90.00
#
_symmetry.space_group_name_H-M   'P 1'
#
loop_
_entity.id
_entity.type
_entity.pdbx_description
1 polymer ?
#
loop_
_entity_poly.entity_id
_entity_poly.type
_entity_poly.pdbx_seq_one_letter_code
_entity_poly.pdbx_strand_id
1 'polypeptide(L)'
;MTELGLQREPDLCIARGIDFSSFPIPDRRVPDSREALTFLQQVSETQKPVVLHCRAGIGRSSLMAASLLVLEGMDADRAFALIRSARGVAVPDTEDQRQWVIDFRSRLARE
;
A
#
# COMPACT_ATOMS: atom_id res chain seq x y z
N MET A 1 -15.06 -4.28 8.47
CA MET A 1 -14.81 -5.69 8.06
C MET A 1 -16.09 -6.52 8.10
N THR A 2 -16.92 -6.40 9.14
CA THR A 2 -18.20 -7.13 9.26
C THR A 2 -19.14 -6.96 8.07
N GLU A 3 -19.35 -5.73 7.60
CA GLU A 3 -20.18 -5.42 6.43
C GLU A 3 -19.74 -6.17 5.16
N LEU A 4 -18.44 -6.46 5.01
CA LEU A 4 -17.86 -7.09 3.82
C LEU A 4 -17.65 -8.61 4.00
N GLY A 5 -18.01 -9.18 5.17
CA GLY A 5 -17.78 -10.60 5.45
C GLY A 5 -16.31 -11.00 5.60
N LEU A 6 -15.40 -10.04 5.84
CA LEU A 6 -13.95 -10.28 5.88
C LEU A 6 -13.40 -10.58 7.28
N GLN A 7 -14.24 -10.89 8.27
CA GLN A 7 -13.79 -11.13 9.66
C GLN A 7 -12.80 -12.30 9.79
N ARG A 8 -12.90 -13.27 8.88
CA ARG A 8 -12.07 -14.49 8.86
C ARG A 8 -10.89 -14.40 7.89
N GLU A 9 -10.68 -13.24 7.28
CA GLU A 9 -9.60 -13.05 6.31
C GLU A 9 -8.22 -13.45 6.85
N PRO A 10 -7.80 -13.05 8.07
CA PRO A 10 -6.50 -13.48 8.61
C PRO A 10 -6.40 -15.01 8.73
N ASP A 11 -7.41 -15.66 9.31
CA ASP A 11 -7.43 -17.10 9.53
C ASP A 11 -7.41 -17.88 8.20
N LEU A 12 -8.16 -17.41 7.21
CA LEU A 12 -8.25 -18.05 5.90
C LEU A 12 -6.94 -17.89 5.11
N CYS A 13 -6.27 -16.74 5.21
CA CYS A 13 -4.94 -16.55 4.63
C CYS A 13 -3.93 -17.53 5.24
N ILE A 14 -3.85 -17.57 6.58
CA ILE A 14 -2.91 -18.43 7.30
C ILE A 14 -3.19 -19.91 7.01
N ALA A 15 -4.46 -20.34 7.00
CA ALA A 15 -4.85 -21.71 6.66
C ALA A 15 -4.48 -22.13 5.22
N ARG A 16 -4.17 -21.16 4.35
CA ARG A 16 -3.73 -21.37 2.96
C ARG A 16 -2.25 -21.07 2.75
N GLY A 17 -1.48 -20.89 3.84
CA GLY A 17 -0.05 -20.61 3.78
C GLY A 17 0.28 -19.20 3.26
N ILE A 18 -0.66 -18.26 3.39
CA ILE A 18 -0.47 -16.85 3.06
C ILE A 18 -0.23 -16.10 4.38
N ASP A 19 0.94 -15.52 4.55
CA ASP A 19 1.21 -14.63 5.68
C ASP A 19 0.28 -13.42 5.60
N PHE A 20 -0.33 -13.04 6.73
CA PHE A 20 -1.29 -11.95 6.79
C PHE A 20 -0.82 -10.85 7.73
N SER A 21 -0.78 -9.62 7.22
CA SER A 21 -0.44 -8.43 7.99
C SER A 21 -1.49 -7.34 7.75
N SER A 22 -1.99 -6.74 8.84
CA SER A 22 -3.00 -5.67 8.76
C SER A 22 -2.35 -4.31 9.06
N PHE A 23 -2.52 -3.37 8.14
CA PHE A 23 -2.11 -1.97 8.32
C PHE A 23 -3.30 -1.05 8.02
N PRO A 24 -4.07 -0.65 9.05
CA PRO A 24 -5.31 0.08 8.85
C PRO A 24 -5.05 1.53 8.43
N ILE A 25 -5.54 1.89 7.24
CA ILE A 25 -5.52 3.27 6.73
C ILE A 25 -6.97 3.75 6.59
N PRO A 26 -7.36 4.88 7.23
CA PRO A 26 -8.69 5.44 7.05
C PRO A 26 -9.00 5.74 5.58
N ASP A 27 -10.27 5.61 5.20
CA ASP A 27 -10.65 5.76 3.79
C ASP A 27 -10.32 7.14 3.24
N ARG A 28 -9.82 7.19 2.00
CA ARG A 28 -9.38 8.43 1.32
C ARG A 28 -8.29 9.24 2.05
N ARG A 29 -7.67 8.68 3.09
CA ARG A 29 -6.56 9.29 3.85
C ARG A 29 -5.22 8.68 3.46
N VAL A 30 -4.17 9.23 4.06
CA VAL A 30 -2.79 8.75 4.02
C VAL A 30 -2.41 8.20 5.41
N PRO A 31 -1.49 7.23 5.49
CA PRO A 31 -1.02 6.72 6.77
C PRO A 31 0.00 7.67 7.41
N ASP A 32 0.34 7.38 8.66
CA ASP A 32 1.55 7.93 9.26
C ASP A 32 2.80 7.49 8.46
N SER A 33 3.71 8.42 8.20
CA SER A 33 4.88 8.15 7.33
C SER A 33 5.88 7.18 7.98
N ARG A 34 6.05 7.23 9.30
CA ARG A 34 7.01 6.37 10.01
C ARG A 34 6.45 4.96 10.14
N GLU A 35 5.20 4.82 10.54
CA GLU A 35 4.55 3.51 10.63
C GLU A 35 4.48 2.83 9.26
N ALA A 36 4.13 3.59 8.21
CA ALA A 36 4.09 3.06 6.85
C ALA A 36 5.47 2.60 6.36
N LEU A 37 6.54 3.35 6.66
CA LEU A 37 7.89 2.94 6.33
C LEU A 37 8.25 1.62 7.00
N THR A 38 8.08 1.53 8.32
CA THR A 38 8.40 0.32 9.09
C THR A 38 7.63 -0.88 8.54
N PHE A 39 6.34 -0.70 8.27
CA PHE A 39 5.50 -1.74 7.69
C PHE A 39 6.01 -2.18 6.30
N LEU A 40 6.34 -1.24 5.42
CA LEU A 40 6.82 -1.53 4.06
C LEU A 40 8.20 -2.19 4.06
N GLN A 41 9.09 -1.82 4.99
CA GLN A 41 10.38 -2.48 5.17
C GLN A 41 10.21 -3.94 5.58
N GLN A 42 9.34 -4.21 6.57
CA GLN A 42 9.01 -5.59 6.98
C GLN A 42 8.46 -6.40 5.81
N VAL A 43 7.60 -5.81 4.98
CA VAL A 43 7.05 -6.46 3.78
C VAL A 43 8.16 -6.76 2.76
N SER A 44 9.04 -5.79 2.47
CA SER A 44 10.13 -5.94 1.50
C SER A 44 11.15 -7.01 1.92
N GLU A 45 11.46 -7.08 3.22
CA GLU A 45 12.38 -8.07 3.80
C GLU A 45 11.88 -9.52 3.63
N THR A 46 10.58 -9.75 3.48
CA THR A 46 10.06 -11.10 3.25
C THR A 46 10.53 -11.71 1.94
N GLN A 47 10.86 -10.89 0.93
CA GLN A 47 11.22 -11.34 -0.42
C GLN A 47 10.19 -12.29 -1.07
N LYS A 48 8.93 -12.25 -0.60
CA LYS A 48 7.82 -13.08 -1.11
C LYS A 48 6.93 -12.28 -2.06
N PRO A 49 6.14 -12.95 -2.91
CA PRO A 49 5.05 -12.27 -3.62
C PRO A 49 4.09 -11.60 -2.63
N VAL A 50 3.81 -10.31 -2.83
CA VAL A 50 2.97 -9.49 -1.95
C VAL A 50 1.63 -9.17 -2.61
N VAL A 51 0.55 -9.34 -1.86
CA VAL A 51 -0.79 -8.85 -2.25
C VAL A 51 -1.17 -7.69 -1.33
N LEU A 52 -1.49 -6.54 -1.93
CA LEU A 52 -2.01 -5.37 -1.22
C LEU A 52 -3.47 -5.14 -1.61
N HIS A 53 -4.35 -5.05 -0.62
CA HIS A 53 -5.76 -4.78 -0.84
C HIS A 53 -6.29 -3.68 0.09
N CYS A 54 -7.42 -3.10 -0.30
CA CYS A 54 -8.25 -2.25 0.54
C CYS A 54 -9.71 -2.60 0.21
N ARG A 55 -10.67 -1.68 0.41
CA ARG A 55 -12.07 -1.96 0.02
C ARG A 55 -12.24 -2.07 -1.50
N ALA A 56 -11.71 -1.11 -2.26
CA ALA A 56 -11.95 -1.02 -3.71
C ALA A 56 -10.71 -1.36 -4.56
N GLY A 57 -9.54 -1.56 -3.95
CA GLY A 57 -8.29 -1.80 -4.68
C GLY A 57 -7.72 -0.57 -5.42
N ILE A 58 -8.25 0.63 -5.18
CA ILE A 58 -7.94 1.85 -5.94
C ILE A 58 -7.03 2.83 -5.18
N GLY A 59 -7.46 3.31 -4.01
CA GLY A 59 -6.73 4.34 -3.25
C GLY A 59 -5.59 3.78 -2.40
N ARG A 60 -5.93 3.32 -1.19
CA ARG A 60 -4.96 2.88 -0.16
C ARG A 60 -4.04 1.73 -0.59
N SER A 61 -4.55 0.78 -1.37
CA SER A 61 -3.71 -0.30 -1.89
C SER A 61 -2.70 0.19 -2.92
N SER A 62 -3.10 1.11 -3.81
CA SER A 62 -2.19 1.70 -4.79
C SER A 62 -1.20 2.66 -4.14
N LEU A 63 -1.63 3.38 -3.09
CA LEU A 63 -0.76 4.20 -2.25
C LEU A 63 0.41 3.35 -1.70
N MET A 64 0.10 2.25 -0.99
CA MET A 64 1.13 1.39 -0.41
C MET A 64 1.97 0.68 -1.48
N ALA A 65 1.37 0.26 -2.60
CA ALA A 65 2.09 -0.36 -3.71
C ALA A 65 3.09 0.63 -4.35
N ALA A 66 2.67 1.87 -4.59
CA ALA A 66 3.54 2.90 -5.14
C ALA A 66 4.68 3.24 -4.17
N SER A 67 4.40 3.33 -2.87
CA SER A 67 5.43 3.54 -1.85
C SER A 67 6.46 2.43 -1.81
N LEU A 68 6.06 1.16 -1.95
CA LEU A 68 7.01 0.05 -2.01
C LEU A 68 7.94 0.17 -3.23
N LEU A 69 7.39 0.46 -4.42
CA LEU A 69 8.18 0.68 -5.64
C LEU A 69 9.12 1.88 -5.50
N VAL A 70 8.68 2.94 -4.82
CA VAL A 70 9.49 4.12 -4.54
C VAL A 70 10.64 3.81 -3.58
N LEU A 71 10.43 2.95 -2.57
CA LEU A 71 11.49 2.47 -1.69
C LEU A 71 12.55 1.67 -2.46
N GLU A 72 12.13 0.94 -3.50
CA GLU A 72 13.03 0.23 -4.42
C GLU A 72 13.70 1.15 -5.46
N GLY A 73 13.49 2.46 -5.36
CA GLY A 73 14.17 3.47 -6.18
C GLY A 73 13.39 3.93 -7.41
N MET A 74 12.13 3.51 -7.58
CA MET A 74 11.28 4.01 -8.65
C MET A 74 10.81 5.46 -8.38
N ASP A 75 10.61 6.21 -9.45
CA ASP A 75 9.90 7.48 -9.39
C ASP A 75 8.39 7.26 -9.07
N ALA A 76 7.80 8.17 -8.29
CA ALA A 76 6.42 8.04 -7.83
C ALA A 76 5.39 8.11 -8.97
N ASP A 77 5.58 9.02 -9.92
CA ASP A 77 4.67 9.13 -11.07
C ASP A 77 4.80 7.92 -11.98
N ARG A 78 6.01 7.39 -12.15
CA ARG A 78 6.22 6.12 -12.86
C ARG A 78 5.53 4.95 -12.15
N ALA A 79 5.62 4.87 -10.83
CA ALA A 79 4.96 3.84 -10.03
C ALA A 79 3.44 3.89 -10.21
N PHE A 80 2.83 5.07 -10.09
CA PHE A 80 1.40 5.22 -10.31
C PHE A 80 0.97 4.95 -11.75
N ALA A 81 1.78 5.31 -12.75
CA ALA A 81 1.49 4.98 -14.14
C ALA A 81 1.44 3.46 -14.38
N LEU A 82 2.38 2.71 -13.78
CA LEU A 82 2.38 1.24 -13.84
C LEU A 82 1.17 0.64 -13.15
N ILE A 83 0.83 1.10 -11.94
CA ILE A 83 -0.32 0.60 -11.19
C ILE A 83 -1.63 0.93 -11.92
N ARG A 84 -1.75 2.15 -12.47
CA ARG A 84 -2.90 2.56 -13.30
C ARG A 84 -3.07 1.64 -14.50
N SER A 85 -1.99 1.34 -15.21
CA SER A 85 -2.01 0.44 -16.36
C SER A 85 -2.49 -0.96 -15.95
N ALA A 86 -1.94 -1.51 -14.85
CA ALA A 86 -2.30 -2.84 -14.36
C ALA A 86 -3.74 -2.91 -13.82
N ARG A 87 -4.25 -1.83 -13.22
CA ARG A 87 -5.61 -1.76 -12.64
C ARG A 87 -6.68 -1.38 -13.66
N GLY A 88 -6.32 -0.73 -14.76
CA GLY A 88 -7.26 -0.26 -15.78
C GLY A 88 -8.12 0.94 -15.34
N VAL A 89 -7.82 1.54 -14.18
CA VAL A 89 -8.57 2.67 -13.60
C VAL A 89 -7.61 3.71 -13.04
N ALA A 90 -8.09 4.94 -12.87
CA ALA A 90 -7.31 6.00 -12.26
C ALA A 90 -6.92 5.65 -10.82
N VAL A 91 -5.65 5.89 -10.48
CA VAL A 91 -5.08 5.69 -9.13
C VAL A 91 -4.07 6.80 -8.83
N PRO A 92 -3.86 7.18 -7.55
CA PRO A 92 -4.65 6.77 -6.38
C PRO A 92 -6.03 7.48 -6.34
N ASP A 93 -6.75 7.37 -5.23
CA ASP A 93 -8.14 7.87 -5.10
C ASP A 93 -8.21 9.37 -4.75
N THR A 94 -7.13 9.93 -4.22
CA THR A 94 -7.04 11.36 -3.88
C THR A 94 -5.68 11.96 -4.27
N GLU A 95 -5.65 13.28 -4.48
CA GLU A 95 -4.39 13.99 -4.72
C GLU A 95 -3.48 13.98 -3.49
N ASP A 96 -4.05 14.05 -2.27
CA ASP A 96 -3.30 13.90 -1.03
C ASP A 96 -2.51 12.58 -0.98
N GLN A 97 -3.09 11.50 -1.49
CA GLN A 97 -2.42 10.20 -1.60
C GLN A 97 -1.27 10.24 -2.61
N ARG A 98 -1.45 10.90 -3.76
CA ARG A 98 -0.37 11.07 -4.74
C ARG A 98 0.77 11.88 -4.13
N GLN A 99 0.47 13.05 -3.57
CA GLN A 99 1.47 13.95 -3.02
C GLN A 99 2.24 13.30 -1.86
N TRP A 100 1.55 12.54 -1.01
CA TRP A 100 2.22 11.83 0.09
C TRP A 100 3.27 10.82 -0.40
N VAL A 101 3.03 10.13 -1.53
CA VAL A 101 4.03 9.20 -2.11
C VAL A 101 5.18 9.96 -2.76
N ILE A 102 4.90 11.08 -3.44
CA ILE A 102 5.94 11.95 -4.01
C ILE A 102 6.89 12.42 -2.91
N ASP A 103 6.32 12.87 -1.79
CA ASP A 103 7.11 13.36 -0.65
C ASP A 103 7.77 12.22 0.15
N PHE A 104 7.36 10.97 -0.05
CA PHE A 104 7.64 9.85 0.86
C PHE A 104 9.13 9.73 1.18
N ARG A 105 10.00 9.67 0.17
CA ARG A 105 11.46 9.60 0.38
C ARG A 105 12.03 10.84 1.04
N SER A 106 11.51 12.03 0.72
CA SER A 106 11.99 13.27 1.33
C SER A 106 11.66 13.35 2.82
N ARG A 107 10.57 12.70 3.26
CA ARG A 107 10.19 12.56 4.67
C ARG A 107 11.09 11.57 5.42
N LEU A 108 11.71 10.63 4.71
CA LEU A 108 12.71 9.71 5.28
C LEU A 108 14.06 10.37 5.55
N ALA A 109 14.39 11.46 4.83
CA ALA A 109 15.69 12.12 4.91
C ALA A 109 15.72 13.32 5.88
N ARG A 110 14.57 13.73 6.42
CA ARG A 110 14.40 14.95 7.23
C ARG A 110 14.13 14.68 8.72
N GLU A 111 14.24 13.42 9.15
CA GLU A 111 14.08 12.96 10.53
C GLU A 111 15.16 11.92 10.85
#